data_AF-A0A7W1N6Y5-F1
#
_entry.id   AF-A0A7W1N6Y5-F1
#
_cell.length_a   1.000
_cell.length_b   1.000
_cell.length_c   1.000
_cell.angle_alpha   90.00
_cell.angle_beta   90.00
_cell.angle_gamma   90.00
#
_symmetry.space_group_name_H-M   'P 1'
#
loop_
_entity.id
_entity.type
_entity.pdbx_description
1 polymer ?
#
loop_
_entity_poly.entity_id
_entity_poly.type
_entity_poly.pdbx_seq_one_letter_code
_entity_poly.pdbx_strand_id
1 'polypeptide(L)' 'MSSRKATPPLPALMDARMIREETGLSKTAVRTMMVHLPKVYPAEIRRVFVRRADVEAALGLREAS' A
#
# COMPACT_ATOMS: atom_id res chain seq x y z
N MET A 1 -8.12 1.56 34.63
CA MET A 1 -8.22 2.15 33.28
C MET A 1 -6.84 2.19 32.67
N SER A 2 -6.46 1.16 31.90
CA SER A 2 -5.14 1.10 31.25
C SER A 2 -5.34 1.39 29.76
N SER A 3 -5.03 2.63 29.36
CA SER A 3 -4.95 3.04 27.97
C SER A 3 -3.85 2.23 27.28
N ARG A 4 -4.23 1.13 26.62
CA ARG A 4 -3.39 0.48 25.63
C ARG A 4 -3.17 1.51 24.53
N LYS A 5 -1.97 2.08 24.46
CA LYS A 5 -1.49 2.80 23.28
C LYS A 5 -1.80 1.90 22.08
N ALA A 6 -2.75 2.30 21.25
CA ALA A 6 -2.98 1.65 19.98
C ALA A 6 -1.69 1.86 19.19
N THR A 7 -0.83 0.85 19.14
CA THR A 7 0.25 0.81 18.16
C THR A 7 -0.43 1.10 16.83
N PRO A 8 -0.08 2.19 16.11
CA PRO A 8 -0.68 2.43 14.81
C PRO A 8 -0.47 1.14 14.03
N PRO A 9 -1.52 0.55 13.43
CA PRO A 9 -1.38 -0.69 12.68
C PRO A 9 -0.20 -0.48 11.74
N LEU A 10 0.82 -1.35 11.85
CA LEU A 10 1.99 -1.28 10.97
C LEU A 10 1.47 -1.07 9.55
N PRO A 11 2.02 -0.10 8.79
CA PRO A 11 1.44 0.24 7.50
C PRO A 11 1.31 -1.02 6.67
N ALA A 12 0.07 -1.37 6.29
CA ALA A 12 -0.19 -2.58 5.52
C ALA A 12 0.60 -2.49 4.21
N LEU A 13 1.65 -3.30 4.08
CA LEU A 13 2.48 -3.34 2.88
C LEU A 13 1.77 -4.16 1.82
N MET A 14 1.72 -3.63 0.61
CA MET A 14 1.06 -4.27 -0.53
C MET A 14 2.06 -4.46 -1.65
N ASP A 15 2.06 -5.64 -2.26
CA ASP A 15 2.75 -5.90 -3.50
C ASP A 15 1.81 -5.80 -4.71
N ALA A 16 2.36 -5.80 -5.92
CA ALA A 16 1.59 -5.65 -7.15
C ALA A 16 0.46 -6.69 -7.32
N ARG A 17 0.58 -7.89 -6.76
CA ARG A 17 -0.47 -8.91 -6.81
C ARG A 17 -1.62 -8.51 -5.88
N MET A 18 -1.30 -8.15 -4.63
CA MET A 18 -2.31 -7.74 -3.64
C MET A 18 -3.11 -6.53 -4.14
N ILE A 19 -2.44 -5.53 -4.72
CA ILE A 19 -3.11 -4.34 -5.27
C ILE A 19 -4.09 -4.74 -6.37
N ARG A 20 -3.72 -5.66 -7.27
CA ARG A 20 -4.62 -6.12 -8.34
C ARG A 20 -5.84 -6.86 -7.80
N GLU A 21 -5.63 -7.73 -6.82
CA GLU A 21 -6.70 -8.51 -6.21
C GLU A 21 -7.70 -7.60 -5.47
N GLU A 22 -7.23 -6.54 -4.80
CA GLU A 22 -8.09 -5.62 -4.05
C GLU A 22 -8.78 -4.55 -4.93
N THR A 23 -8.09 -4.04 -5.95
CA THR A 23 -8.58 -2.91 -6.75
C THR A 23 -9.22 -3.32 -8.07
N GLY A 24 -9.02 -4.57 -8.52
CA GLY A 24 -9.43 -5.03 -9.85
C GLY A 24 -8.63 -4.43 -11.00
N LEU A 25 -7.60 -3.62 -10.74
CA LEU A 25 -6.83 -2.93 -11.77
C LEU A 25 -5.99 -3.89 -12.63
N SER A 26 -5.74 -3.47 -13.87
CA SER A 26 -4.86 -4.20 -14.78
C SER A 26 -3.42 -4.24 -14.26
N LYS A 27 -2.66 -5.26 -14.67
CA LYS A 27 -1.23 -5.39 -14.30
C LYS A 27 -0.43 -4.14 -14.71
N THR A 28 -0.73 -3.57 -15.87
CA THR A 28 -0.07 -2.36 -16.37
C THR A 28 -0.44 -1.16 -15.52
N ALA A 29 -1.72 -0.95 -15.21
CA ALA A 29 -2.16 0.15 -14.36
C ALA A 29 -1.51 0.10 -12.97
N VAL A 30 -1.46 -1.08 -12.34
CA VAL A 30 -0.79 -1.26 -11.05
C VAL A 30 0.70 -0.98 -11.14
N ARG A 31 1.39 -1.45 -12.19
CA ARG A 31 2.82 -1.15 -12.36
C ARG A 31 3.09 0.33 -12.55
N THR A 32 2.30 1.00 -13.40
CA THR A 32 2.41 2.44 -13.63
C THR A 32 2.20 3.20 -12.32
N MET A 33 1.16 2.87 -11.55
CA MET A 33 0.91 3.49 -10.25
C MET A 33 2.09 3.28 -9.29
N MET A 34 2.56 2.03 -9.13
CA MET A 34 3.66 1.70 -8.22
C MET A 34 5.01 2.35 -8.58
N VAL A 35 5.20 2.82 -9.81
CA VAL A 35 6.40 3.59 -10.18
C VAL A 35 6.46 4.91 -9.40
N HIS A 36 5.31 5.50 -9.10
CA HIS A 36 5.19 6.81 -8.45
C HIS A 36 5.00 6.73 -6.93
N LEU A 37 4.83 5.54 -6.36
CA LEU A 37 4.62 5.37 -4.93
C LEU A 37 5.95 5.16 -4.17
N PRO A 38 6.02 5.58 -2.88
CA PRO A 38 7.14 5.23 -2.01
C PRO A 38 7.32 3.72 -1.91
N LYS A 39 8.49 3.23 -2.34
CA LYS A 39 8.82 1.80 -2.36
C LYS A 39 9.42 1.39 -1.02
N VAL A 40 8.98 0.25 -0.53
CA VAL A 40 9.51 -0.44 0.64
C VAL A 40 10.22 -1.69 0.16
N TYR A 41 11.49 -1.82 0.56
CA TYR A 41 12.36 -2.93 0.23
C TYR A 41 12.73 -3.67 1.53
N PRO A 42 11.99 -4.73 1.90
CA PRO A 42 12.40 -5.61 2.98
C PRO A 42 13.74 -6.26 2.62
N ALA A 43 14.72 -6.24 3.54
CA ALA A 43 16.09 -6.67 3.28
C ALA A 43 16.23 -8.10 2.73
N GLU A 44 15.24 -8.96 2.98
CA GLU A 44 15.26 -10.39 2.63
C GLU A 44 14.39 -10.75 1.41
N ILE A 45 13.65 -9.81 0.83
CA ILE A 45 12.69 -10.10 -0.24
C ILE A 45 13.01 -9.28 -1.49
N ARG A 46 13.28 -9.97 -2.61
CA ARG A 46 13.45 -9.36 -3.95
C ARG A 46 12.12 -8.87 -4.55
N ARG A 47 11.20 -8.37 -3.74
CA ARG A 47 9.86 -7.93 -4.16
C ARG A 47 9.64 -6.51 -3.68
N VAL A 48 9.06 -5.70 -4.58
CA VAL A 48 8.73 -4.30 -4.29
C VAL A 48 7.38 -4.26 -3.58
N PHE A 49 7.39 -3.62 -2.41
CA PHE A 49 6.18 -3.32 -1.67
C PHE A 49 5.93 -1.81 -1.65
N VAL A 50 4.68 -1.42 -1.46
CA VAL A 50 4.25 -0.03 -1.23
C VAL A 50 3.30 -0.02 -0.04
N ARG A 51 3.08 1.13 0.60
CA ARG A 51 2.11 1.19 1.70
C ARG A 51 0.69 1.27 1.13
N ARG A 52 -0.25 0.58 1.76
CA ARG A 52 -1.68 0.66 1.42
C ARG A 52 -2.19 2.11 1.41
N ALA A 53 -1.81 2.91 2.41
CA ALA A 53 -2.22 4.31 2.48
C ALA A 53 -1.77 5.14 1.25
N ASP A 54 -0.60 4.82 0.67
CA ASP A 54 -0.10 5.48 -0.53
C ASP A 54 -0.89 5.03 -1.78
N VAL A 55 -1.31 3.76 -1.82
CA VAL A 55 -2.19 3.21 -2.87
C VAL A 55 -3.58 3.86 -2.78
N GLU A 56 -4.17 3.93 -1.59
CA GLU A 56 -5.47 4.56 -1.36
C GLU A 56 -5.45 6.05 -1.73
N ALA A 57 -4.37 6.76 -1.35
CA ALA A 57 -4.19 8.16 -1.74
C ALA A 57 -4.06 8.32 -3.27
N ALA A 58 -3.30 7.46 -3.94
CA ALA A 58 -3.14 7.51 -5.39
C ALA A 58 -4.41 7.16 -6.17
N LEU A 59 -5.32 6.39 -5.57
CA LEU A 59 -6.63 6.08 -6.14
C LEU A 59 -7.69 7.15 -5.82
N GLY A 60 -7.33 8.20 -5.08
CA GLY A 60 -8.28 9.24 -4.64
C GLY A 60 -9.30 8.73 -3.62
N LEU A 61 -9.08 7.56 -3.01
CA LEU A 61 -9.95 7.00 -1.97
C LEU A 61 -9.83 7.74 -0.63
N ARG A 62 -8.88 8.67 -0.52
CA ARG A 62 -8.56 9.43 0.69
C ARG A 62 -9.06 10.88 0.67
N GLU A 63 -9.73 11.31 -0.40
CA GLU A 63 -10.35 12.64 -0.47
C GLU A 63 -11.81 12.55 0.03
N ALA A 64 -12.00 12.83 1.32
CA ALA A 64 -13.22 13.30 2.01
C ALA A 64 -13.30 12.72 3.44
N SER A 65 -12.48 13.25 4.36
CA SER A 65 -12.76 13.21 5.80
C SER A 65 -12.09 14.39 6.47
#